data_AF-A0A1I3HZ32-F1
#
_entry.id   AF-A0A1I3HZ32-F1
#
_cell.length_a   1.000
_cell.length_b   1.000
_cell.length_c   1.000
_cell.angle_alpha   90.00
_cell.angle_beta   90.00
_cell.angle_gamma   90.00
#
_symmetry.space_group_name_H-M   'P 1'
#
loop_
_entity.id
_entity.type
_entity.pdbx_description
1 polymer ?
#
loop_
_entity_poly.entity_id
_entity_poly.type
_entity_poly.pdbx_seq_one_letter_code
_entity_poly.pdbx_strand_id
1 'polypeptide(L)' 'MDTVVITQLTILNLSNLKPNFSELARMYGCDRRTIKKYYDGYEGKPKHHNKPSKLDCYEELIAQKL' A
#
# COMPACT_ATOMS: atom_id res chain seq x y z
N MET A 1 -4.94 -1.37 4.00
CA MET A 1 -6.02 -0.47 4.42
C MET A 1 -7.20 -0.71 3.52
N ASP A 2 -8.41 -0.62 4.06
CA ASP A 2 -9.62 -0.85 3.29
C ASP A 2 -9.73 0.18 2.16
N THR A 3 -10.16 -0.30 1.00
CA THR A 3 -10.30 0.53 -0.21
C THR A 3 -11.22 1.72 0.01
N VAL A 4 -12.25 1.56 0.84
CA VAL A 4 -13.20 2.62 1.23
C VAL A 4 -12.48 3.80 1.90
N VAL A 5 -11.58 3.53 2.84
CA VAL A 5 -10.83 4.57 3.57
C VAL A 5 -9.91 5.33 2.62
N ILE A 6 -9.25 4.61 1.71
CA ILE A 6 -8.35 5.20 0.72
C ILE A 6 -9.15 6.12 -0.23
N THR A 7 -10.30 5.66 -0.73
CA THR A 7 -11.16 6.46 -1.60
C THR A 7 -11.71 7.70 -0.89
N GLN A 8 -12.07 7.62 0.39
CA GLN A 8 -12.52 8.80 1.12
C GLN A 8 -11.37 9.82 1.28
N LEU A 9 -10.16 9.36 1.57
CA LEU A 9 -8.98 10.23 1.68
C LEU A 9 -8.66 10.93 0.35
N THR A 10 -8.79 10.23 -0.79
CA THR A 10 -8.59 10.85 -2.11
C THR A 10 -9.65 11.89 -2.42
N ILE A 11 -10.92 11.63 -2.10
CA ILE A 11 -12.01 12.62 -2.23
C ILE A 11 -11.71 13.86 -1.38
N LEU A 12 -11.31 13.68 -0.12
CA LEU A 12 -10.97 14.79 0.78
C LEU A 12 -9.81 15.63 0.22
N ASN A 13 -8.77 14.98 -0.28
CA ASN A 13 -7.63 15.65 -0.90
C ASN A 13 -8.05 16.44 -2.15
N LEU A 14 -8.83 15.84 -3.05
CA LEU A 14 -9.35 16.50 -4.26
C LEU A 14 -10.28 17.68 -3.95
N SER A 15 -11.05 17.58 -2.86
CA SER A 15 -11.95 18.65 -2.41
C SER A 15 -11.23 19.79 -1.68
N ASN A 16 -9.89 19.74 -1.52
CA ASN A 16 -9.08 20.68 -0.74
C ASN A 16 -9.56 20.85 0.72
N LEU A 17 -10.26 19.86 1.27
CA LEU A 17 -10.71 19.87 2.65
C LEU A 17 -9.63 19.30 3.55
N LYS A 18 -9.32 19.99 4.65
CA LYS A 18 -8.37 19.49 5.65
C LYS A 18 -8.99 18.29 6.39
N PRO A 19 -8.44 17.07 6.25
CA PRO A 19 -9.00 15.89 6.91
C PRO A 19 -8.76 15.92 8.42
N ASN A 20 -9.78 15.53 9.20
CA ASN A 20 -9.62 15.24 10.62
C ASN A 20 -9.22 13.77 10.82
N PHE A 21 -7.91 13.52 10.93
CA PHE A 21 -7.38 12.18 11.09
C PHE A 21 -7.85 11.44 12.35
N SER A 22 -8.16 12.16 13.43
CA SER A 22 -8.62 11.55 14.69
C SER A 22 -10.07 11.09 14.61
N GLU A 23 -10.92 11.78 13.85
CA GLU A 23 -12.32 11.35 13.62
C GLU A 23 -12.36 10.17 12.66
N LEU A 24 -11.61 10.24 11.55
CA LEU A 24 -11.45 9.12 10.62
C LEU A 24 -10.93 7.86 11.35
N ALA A 25 -9.99 8.02 12.28
CA ALA A 25 -9.47 6.94 13.11
C ALA A 25 -10.56 6.24 13.94
N ARG A 26 -11.45 7.02 14.56
CA ARG A 26 -12.57 6.50 15.36
C ARG A 26 -13.62 5.80 14.49
N MET A 27 -13.94 6.36 13.32
CA MET A 27 -14.92 5.76 12.40
C MET A 27 -14.45 4.41 11.85
N TYR A 28 -13.17 4.30 11.50
CA TYR A 28 -12.61 3.10 10.87
C TYR A 28 -11.86 2.18 11.83
N GLY A 29 -11.83 2.50 13.13
CA GLY A 29 -11.15 1.68 14.14
C GLY A 29 -9.63 1.52 13.89
N CYS A 30 -8.97 2.52 13.32
CA CYS A 30 -7.54 2.46 12.98
C CYS A 30 -6.75 3.62 13.58
N ASP A 31 -5.43 3.47 13.73
CA ASP A 31 -4.57 4.55 14.24
C ASP A 31 -4.57 5.75 13.27
N ARG A 32 -4.79 6.96 13.80
CA ARG A 32 -4.70 8.23 13.07
C ARG A 32 -3.39 8.37 12.29
N ARG A 33 -2.29 7.80 12.79
CA ARG A 33 -0.97 7.82 12.13
C ARG A 33 -1.00 7.01 10.84
N THR A 34 -1.73 5.91 10.84
CA THR A 34 -1.90 5.08 9.65
C THR A 34 -2.72 5.83 8.61
N ILE A 35 -3.84 6.44 8.99
CA ILE A 35 -4.64 7.28 8.06
C ILE A 35 -3.80 8.42 7.48
N LYS A 36 -3.05 9.15 8.33
CA LYS A 36 -2.14 10.21 7.89
C LYS A 36 -1.10 9.68 6.90
N LYS A 37 -0.50 8.53 7.18
CA LYS A 37 0.48 7.89 6.31
C LYS A 37 -0.09 7.59 4.92
N TYR A 38 -1.31 7.07 4.84
CA TYR A 38 -2.01 6.83 3.57
C TYR A 38 -2.41 8.12 2.87
N TYR A 39 -2.81 9.16 3.61
CA TYR A 39 -3.05 10.50 3.07
C TYR A 39 -1.79 11.12 2.45
N ASP A 40 -0.63 10.93 3.08
CA ASP A 40 0.68 11.41 2.60
C ASP A 40 1.20 10.61 1.39
N GLY A 41 0.45 9.63 0.87
CA GLY A 41 0.80 8.89 -0.37
C GLY A 41 1.40 7.49 -0.16
N TYR A 42 1.21 6.87 1.01
CA TYR A 42 1.69 5.50 1.22
C TYR A 42 0.81 4.45 0.55
N GLU A 43 1.39 3.62 -0.32
CA GLU A 43 0.65 2.60 -1.08
C GLU A 43 0.66 1.21 -0.41
N GLY A 44 1.31 1.06 0.74
CA GLY A 44 1.46 -0.22 1.42
C GLY A 44 2.83 -0.88 1.20
N LYS A 45 2.99 -2.09 1.75
CA LYS A 45 4.15 -2.93 1.44
C LYS A 45 3.83 -3.70 0.15
N PRO A 46 4.82 -3.91 -0.74
CA PRO A 46 4.61 -4.74 -1.91
C PRO A 46 4.19 -6.14 -1.47
N LYS A 47 3.21 -6.72 -2.16
CA LYS A 47 2.68 -8.06 -1.85
C LYS A 47 3.73 -9.14 -2.08
N HIS A 48 4.59 -8.94 -3.08
CA HIS A 48 5.69 -9.83 -3.41
C HIS A 48 7.01 -9.14 -3.08
N HIS A 49 7.90 -9.86 -2.42
CA HIS A 49 9.26 -9.41 -2.25
C HIS A 49 9.98 -9.58 -3.59
N ASN A 50 10.63 -8.52 -4.08
CA ASN A 50 11.50 -8.61 -5.25
C ASN A 50 12.83 -9.27 -4.85
N LYS A 51 12.80 -10.58 -4.60
CA LYS A 51 14.00 -11.38 -4.34
C LYS A 51 14.08 -12.49 -5.38
N PRO A 52 15.13 -12.51 -6.21
CA PRO A 52 15.34 -13.59 -7.14
C PRO A 52 15.57 -14.91 -6.37
N SER A 53 15.14 -16.01 -6.98
CA SER A 53 15.50 -17.34 -6.53
C SER A 53 17.00 -17.55 -6.71
N LYS A 54 17.58 -18.46 -5.91
CA LYS A 54 18.95 -18.92 -6.15
C LYS A 54 19.10 -19.64 -7.49
N LEU A 55 18.00 -20.14 -8.03
CA LEU A 55 17.95 -20.91 -9.27
C LEU A 55 17.80 -20.02 -10.51
N ASP A 56 17.38 -18.76 -10.36
CA ASP A 56 17.21 -17.84 -11.49
C ASP A 56 18.56 -17.62 -12.22
N CYS A 57 19.69 -17.76 -11.51
CA CYS A 57 21.03 -17.70 -12.10
C CYS A 57 21.34 -18.87 -13.05
N TYR A 58 20.55 -19.93 -13.05
CA TYR A 58 20.77 -21.15 -13.85
C TYR A 58 19.65 -21.40 -14.87
N GLU A 59 18.81 -20.39 -15.16
CA GLU A 59 17.71 -20.52 -16.13
C GLU A 59 18.17 -21.07 -17.48
N GLU A 60 19.29 -20.55 -18.02
CA GLU A 60 19.85 -21.01 -19.29
C GLU A 60 20.26 -22.50 -19.25
N LEU A 61 20.87 -22.94 -18.15
CA LEU A 61 21.32 -24.33 -17.99
C LEU A 61 20.14 -25.29 -17.84
N ILE A 62 19.07 -24.85 -17.19
CA ILE A 62 17.82 -25.62 -17.09
C ILE A 62 17.16 -25.74 -18.46
N ALA A 63 17.06 -24.63 -19.21
CA ALA A 63 16.45 -24.62 -20.54
C ALA A 63 17.19 -25.51 -21.55
N GLN A 64 18.53 -25.60 -21.45
CA GLN A 64 19.34 -26.49 -22.30
C GLN A 64 19.16 -27.99 -22.01
N LYS A 65 18.68 -28.34 -20.80
CA LYS A 65 18.57 -29.73 -20.34
C LYS A 65 17.14 -30.29 -20.38
N LEU A 66 16.18 -29.46 -20.78
CA LEU A 66 14.78 -29.79 -21.04
C LEU A 66 14.59 -30.20 -22.49
#